data_AF-A0A7X8HWC5-F1
#
_entry.id   AF-A0A7X8HWC5-F1
#
_cell.length_a   1.000
_cell.length_b   1.000
_cell.length_c   1.000
_cell.angle_alpha   90.00
_cell.angle_beta   90.00
_cell.angle_gamma   90.00
#
_symmetry.space_group_name_H-M   'P 1'
#
loop_
_entity.id
_entity.type
_entity.pdbx_description
1 polymer ?
#
loop_
_entity_poly.entity_id
_entity_poly.type
_entity_poly.pdbx_seq_one_letter_code
_entity_poly.pdbx_strand_id
1 'polypeptide(L)'
;MLARLLLIGICLLMNTATASPTFTSEAELSDWTLSGLNADWQQTAEMGQFYSADGLLLPYAKLFSSEHRKSIIVVNGRTESLLKYQELARDLFNNGYNVYLYDHRGQGLAPRLLDNPHIGHVSHFDDYVQDLEQFVQQIVLQDPIDS
;
A
#
# COMPACT_ATOMS: atom_id res chain seq x y z
N MET A 1 42.34 40.05 -0.50
CA MET A 1 41.59 39.16 0.42
C MET A 1 40.17 38.99 -0.10
N LEU A 2 40.05 38.19 -1.15
CA LEU A 2 38.90 38.07 -2.07
C LEU A 2 38.20 36.70 -1.88
N ALA A 3 37.79 36.40 -0.64
CA ALA A 3 37.17 35.11 -0.31
C ALA A 3 35.91 35.29 0.57
N ARG A 4 35.07 36.26 0.20
CA ARG A 4 33.76 36.49 0.82
C ARG A 4 32.76 36.92 -0.25
N LEU A 5 32.41 36.06 -1.21
CA LEU A 5 31.22 36.29 -2.06
C LEU A 5 30.74 35.10 -2.91
N LEU A 6 31.07 33.84 -2.60
CA LEU A 6 30.70 32.72 -3.49
C LEU A 6 30.23 31.46 -2.74
N LEU A 7 29.21 31.60 -1.90
CA LEU A 7 28.46 30.45 -1.39
C LEU A 7 26.96 30.74 -1.17
N ILE A 8 26.36 31.50 -2.09
CA ILE A 8 24.89 31.66 -2.21
C ILE A 8 24.43 31.19 -3.61
N GLY A 9 25.32 30.52 -4.37
CA GLY A 9 25.12 30.19 -5.78
C GLY A 9 24.76 28.73 -6.07
N ILE A 10 24.33 27.95 -5.09
CA ILE A 10 23.79 26.59 -5.28
C ILE A 10 22.60 26.38 -4.33
N CYS A 11 21.69 27.35 -4.27
CA CYS A 11 20.29 26.96 -4.15
C CYS A 11 19.92 26.52 -5.57
N LEU A 12 20.27 25.26 -5.90
CA LEU A 12 19.61 24.57 -6.99
C LEU A 12 18.12 24.80 -6.72
N LEU A 13 17.47 25.52 -7.64
CA LEU A 13 16.04 25.50 -7.76
C LEU A 13 15.67 24.02 -7.68
N MET A 14 15.17 23.59 -6.52
CA MET A 14 14.41 22.36 -6.40
C MET A 14 13.20 22.64 -7.27
N ASN A 15 13.38 22.37 -8.55
CA ASN A 15 12.34 22.39 -9.53
C ASN A 15 11.47 21.22 -9.08
N THR A 16 10.52 21.48 -8.20
CA THR A 16 9.38 20.59 -8.01
C THR A 16 8.55 20.71 -9.27
N ALA A 17 9.12 20.24 -10.39
CA ALA A 17 8.32 19.73 -11.47
C ALA A 17 7.58 18.58 -10.81
N THR A 18 6.35 18.83 -10.39
CA THR A 18 5.40 17.77 -10.08
C THR A 18 5.22 17.02 -11.38
N ALA A 19 6.09 16.05 -11.64
CA ALA A 19 5.89 15.10 -12.72
C ALA A 19 4.50 14.50 -12.48
N SER A 20 3.68 14.47 -13.52
CA SER A 20 2.39 13.79 -13.43
C SER A 20 2.64 12.35 -12.98
N PRO A 21 1.80 11.81 -12.08
CA PRO A 21 1.98 10.44 -11.65
C PRO A 21 1.93 9.52 -12.87
N THR A 22 2.88 8.60 -12.95
CA THR A 22 2.99 7.64 -14.05
C THR A 22 2.29 6.35 -13.64
N PHE A 23 1.26 5.95 -14.38
CA PHE A 23 0.55 4.68 -14.19
C PHE A 23 0.81 3.77 -15.38
N THR A 24 0.92 2.48 -15.11
CA THR A 24 1.05 1.45 -16.14
C THR A 24 -0.23 1.44 -16.97
N SER A 25 -0.09 1.54 -18.28
CA SER A 25 -1.20 1.43 -19.22
C SER A 25 -1.49 -0.03 -19.56
N GLU A 26 -2.70 -0.31 -20.05
CA GLU A 26 -3.09 -1.66 -20.51
C GLU A 26 -2.12 -2.20 -21.60
N ALA A 27 -1.58 -1.33 -22.44
CA ALA A 27 -0.58 -1.71 -23.44
C ALA A 27 0.73 -2.18 -22.81
N GLU A 28 1.23 -1.46 -21.80
CA GLU A 28 2.47 -1.80 -21.07
C GLU A 28 2.30 -3.03 -20.17
N LEU A 29 1.10 -3.24 -19.65
CA LEU A 29 0.68 -4.44 -18.93
C LEU A 29 0.77 -5.70 -19.80
N SER A 30 0.43 -5.62 -21.09
CA SER A 30 0.40 -6.78 -21.97
C SER A 30 1.79 -7.36 -22.27
N ASP A 31 2.82 -6.51 -22.19
CA ASP A 31 4.23 -6.91 -22.27
C ASP A 31 4.69 -7.58 -20.97
N TRP A 32 3.97 -7.37 -19.87
CA TRP A 32 4.18 -8.00 -18.58
C TRP A 32 3.33 -9.25 -18.45
N THR A 33 3.98 -10.41 -18.43
CA THR A 33 3.29 -11.64 -18.02
C THR A 33 2.85 -11.50 -16.56
N LEU A 34 1.71 -12.09 -16.17
CA LEU A 34 1.28 -12.25 -14.78
C LEU A 34 2.42 -12.76 -13.86
N SER A 35 3.35 -13.55 -14.40
CA SER A 35 4.56 -13.99 -13.72
C SER A 35 5.53 -12.85 -13.35
N GLY A 36 5.69 -11.83 -14.19
CA GLY A 36 6.55 -10.68 -13.93
C GLY A 36 6.02 -9.81 -12.78
N LEU A 37 4.72 -9.50 -12.80
CA LEU A 37 4.07 -8.75 -11.73
C LEU A 37 4.14 -9.50 -10.39
N ASN A 38 3.91 -10.82 -10.42
CA ASN A 38 4.02 -11.64 -9.21
C ASN A 38 5.46 -11.70 -8.66
N ALA A 39 6.47 -11.77 -9.54
CA ALA A 39 7.87 -11.78 -9.11
C ALA A 39 8.28 -10.43 -8.49
N ASP A 40 7.88 -9.32 -9.11
CA ASP A 40 8.09 -7.97 -8.55
C ASP A 40 7.38 -7.81 -7.20
N TRP A 41 6.12 -8.26 -7.09
CA TRP A 41 5.38 -8.25 -5.83
C TRP A 41 6.07 -9.05 -4.72
N GLN A 42 6.55 -10.26 -5.02
CA GLN A 42 7.27 -11.09 -4.05
C GLN A 42 8.57 -10.44 -3.56
N GLN A 43 9.19 -9.57 -4.35
CA GLN A 43 10.41 -8.89 -4.00
C GLN A 43 10.16 -7.56 -3.25
N THR A 44 9.08 -6.85 -3.58
CA THR A 44 8.85 -5.47 -3.13
C THR A 44 7.83 -5.37 -1.99
N ALA A 45 6.84 -6.24 -1.94
CA ALA A 45 5.78 -6.20 -0.94
C ALA A 45 6.15 -7.02 0.30
N GLU A 46 6.03 -6.41 1.47
CA GLU A 46 6.07 -7.10 2.75
C GLU A 46 4.65 -7.60 3.08
N MET A 47 4.47 -8.91 3.19
CA MET A 47 3.21 -9.54 3.60
C MET A 47 3.21 -9.78 5.11
N GLY A 48 2.08 -9.54 5.77
CA GLY A 48 1.93 -9.78 7.20
C GLY A 48 0.48 -10.01 7.63
N GLN A 49 0.27 -10.05 8.94
CA GLN A 49 -1.06 -10.13 9.54
C GLN A 49 -1.17 -9.16 10.73
N PHE A 50 -2.38 -8.67 10.98
CA PHE A 50 -2.71 -7.88 12.16
C PHE A 50 -3.98 -8.43 12.82
N TYR A 51 -4.22 -8.06 14.08
CA TYR A 51 -5.40 -8.51 14.80
C TYR A 51 -6.54 -7.50 14.65
N SER A 52 -7.74 -7.97 14.32
CA SER A 52 -8.97 -7.20 14.53
C SER A 52 -9.28 -7.08 16.03
N ALA A 53 -10.23 -6.19 16.37
CA ALA A 53 -10.65 -5.98 17.75
C ALA A 53 -11.23 -7.25 18.43
N ASP A 54 -11.85 -8.12 17.65
CA ASP A 54 -12.41 -9.42 18.07
C ASP A 54 -11.42 -10.60 17.88
N GLY A 55 -10.15 -10.32 17.58
CA GLY A 55 -9.07 -11.30 17.58
C GLY A 55 -8.89 -12.10 16.27
N LEU A 56 -9.55 -11.69 15.19
CA LEU A 56 -9.33 -12.25 13.86
C LEU A 56 -7.96 -11.83 13.32
N LEU A 57 -7.20 -12.76 12.76
CA LEU A 57 -5.95 -12.46 12.06
C LEU A 57 -6.24 -12.09 10.60
N LEU A 58 -6.11 -10.81 10.27
CA LEU A 58 -6.34 -10.27 8.95
C LEU A 58 -5.03 -10.09 8.18
N PRO A 59 -4.93 -10.56 6.93
CA PRO A 59 -3.72 -10.42 6.13
C PRO A 59 -3.61 -9.01 5.56
N TYR A 60 -2.38 -8.53 5.47
CA TYR A 60 -2.04 -7.27 4.83
C TYR A 60 -0.80 -7.41 3.94
N ALA A 61 -0.60 -6.42 3.08
CA ALA A 61 0.62 -6.19 2.35
C ALA A 61 1.02 -4.71 2.49
N LYS A 62 2.32 -4.42 2.54
CA LYS A 62 2.84 -3.06 2.47
C LYS A 62 4.04 -2.95 1.54
N LEU A 63 4.12 -1.83 0.81
CA LEU A 63 5.32 -1.39 0.11
C LEU A 63 5.81 -0.14 0.83
N PHE A 64 7.00 -0.23 1.43
CA PHE A 64 7.54 0.80 2.31
C PHE A 64 8.95 1.23 1.91
N SER A 65 9.19 2.54 1.98
CA SER A 65 10.50 3.18 1.86
C SER A 65 10.58 4.34 2.84
N SER A 66 11.69 4.43 3.57
CA SER A 66 11.98 5.57 4.45
C SER A 66 12.14 6.89 3.71
N GLU A 67 12.33 6.87 2.38
CA GLU A 67 12.41 8.07 1.54
C GLU A 67 11.01 8.63 1.19
N HIS A 68 9.97 7.81 1.24
CA HIS A 68 8.61 8.25 0.94
C HIS A 68 8.01 8.98 2.14
N ARG A 69 7.41 10.14 1.87
CA ARG A 69 6.88 11.06 2.91
C ARG A 69 5.36 11.03 3.04
N LYS A 70 4.69 10.21 2.23
CA LYS A 70 3.23 10.13 2.15
C LYS A 70 2.81 8.67 2.09
N SER A 71 1.64 8.38 2.66
CA SER A 71 1.08 7.03 2.68
C SER A 71 -0.29 7.00 2.01
N ILE A 72 -0.58 5.91 1.31
CA ILE A 72 -1.90 5.59 0.76
C ILE A 72 -2.31 4.24 1.31
N ILE A 73 -3.57 4.15 1.75
CA ILE A 73 -4.20 2.88 2.12
C ILE A 73 -5.20 2.50 1.03
N VAL A 74 -5.03 1.32 0.44
CA VAL A 74 -5.98 0.76 -0.53
C VAL A 74 -6.86 -0.26 0.19
N VAL A 75 -8.15 0.01 0.22
CA VAL A 75 -9.15 -0.86 0.84
C VAL A 75 -9.93 -1.57 -0.26
N ASN A 76 -9.93 -2.90 -0.27
CA ASN A 76 -10.55 -3.69 -1.32
C ASN A 76 -12.08 -3.57 -1.32
N GLY A 77 -12.71 -3.73 -2.48
CA GLY A 77 -14.16 -3.80 -2.59
C GLY A 77 -14.74 -5.13 -2.09
N ARG A 78 -16.09 -5.22 -2.08
CA ARG A 78 -16.81 -6.44 -1.71
C ARG A 78 -16.46 -7.58 -2.68
N THR A 79 -16.14 -8.76 -2.13
CA THR A 79 -15.73 -9.98 -2.85
C THR A 79 -14.37 -9.87 -3.56
N GLU A 80 -13.55 -8.88 -3.23
CA GLU A 80 -12.23 -8.71 -3.82
C GLU A 80 -11.11 -9.16 -2.87
N SER A 81 -9.86 -8.98 -3.30
CA SER A 81 -8.66 -9.19 -2.49
C SER A 81 -7.61 -8.13 -2.82
N LEU A 82 -6.73 -7.84 -1.86
CA LEU A 82 -5.53 -7.02 -2.00
C LEU A 82 -4.65 -7.47 -3.17
N LEU A 83 -4.65 -8.77 -3.50
CA LEU A 83 -3.87 -9.31 -4.63
C LEU A 83 -4.35 -8.77 -5.98
N LYS A 84 -5.58 -8.24 -6.06
CA LYS A 84 -6.09 -7.57 -7.27
C LYS A 84 -5.36 -6.25 -7.55
N TYR A 85 -4.75 -5.64 -6.53
CA TYR A 85 -4.22 -4.27 -6.58
C TYR A 85 -2.70 -4.21 -6.67
N GLN A 86 -2.02 -5.32 -6.98
CA GLN A 86 -0.55 -5.38 -7.01
C GLN A 86 0.06 -4.33 -7.95
N GLU A 87 -0.48 -4.22 -9.17
CA GLU A 87 -0.05 -3.25 -10.17
C GLU A 87 -0.25 -1.80 -9.69
N LEU A 88 -1.46 -1.47 -9.21
CA LEU A 88 -1.76 -0.14 -8.70
C LEU A 88 -0.86 0.22 -7.51
N ALA A 89 -0.64 -0.72 -6.59
CA ALA A 89 0.22 -0.51 -5.44
C ALA A 89 1.67 -0.23 -5.86
N ARG A 90 2.17 -0.99 -6.84
CA ARG A 90 3.49 -0.76 -7.43
C ARG A 90 3.59 0.62 -8.07
N ASP A 91 2.61 1.03 -8.87
CA ASP A 91 2.62 2.34 -9.51
C ASP A 91 2.58 3.46 -8.48
N LEU A 92 1.70 3.37 -7.49
CA LEU A 92 1.65 4.34 -6.39
C LEU A 92 2.98 4.38 -5.63
N PHE A 93 3.61 3.24 -5.37
CA PHE A 93 4.91 3.17 -4.72
C PHE A 93 6.00 3.86 -5.55
N ASN A 94 6.06 3.59 -6.86
CA ASN A 94 7.00 4.23 -7.79
C ASN A 94 6.75 5.75 -7.94
N ASN A 95 5.55 6.21 -7.61
CA ASN A 95 5.20 7.64 -7.55
C ASN A 95 5.48 8.28 -6.17
N GLY A 96 6.23 7.62 -5.29
CA GLY A 96 6.74 8.21 -4.04
C GLY A 96 5.81 8.08 -2.83
N TYR A 97 4.88 7.12 -2.85
CA TYR A 97 3.99 6.82 -1.73
C TYR A 97 4.40 5.52 -1.03
N ASN A 98 4.29 5.47 0.29
CA ASN A 98 4.17 4.19 0.99
C ASN A 98 2.75 3.67 0.78
N VAL A 99 2.59 2.39 0.47
CA VAL A 99 1.28 1.82 0.11
C VAL A 99 0.96 0.66 1.03
N TYR A 100 -0.23 0.68 1.61
CA TYR A 100 -0.71 -0.31 2.56
C TYR A 100 -2.03 -0.89 2.07
N LEU A 101 -2.17 -2.20 2.12
CA LEU A 101 -3.36 -2.92 1.66
C LEU A 101 -3.70 -4.02 2.67
N TYR A 102 -4.98 -4.28 2.89
CA TYR A 102 -5.42 -5.44 3.67
C TYR A 102 -6.69 -6.02 3.07
N ASP A 103 -6.97 -7.28 3.41
CA ASP A 103 -8.25 -7.90 3.06
C ASP A 103 -9.25 -7.72 4.18
N HIS A 104 -10.42 -7.19 3.85
CA HIS A 104 -11.58 -7.21 4.72
C HIS A 104 -11.86 -8.62 5.27
N ARG A 105 -12.31 -8.70 6.53
CA ARG A 105 -12.78 -9.96 7.14
C ARG A 105 -13.74 -10.72 6.22
N GLY A 106 -13.56 -12.04 6.12
CA GLY A 106 -14.38 -12.89 5.25
C GLY A 106 -14.10 -12.74 3.74
N GLN A 107 -13.11 -11.96 3.31
CA GLN A 107 -12.81 -11.72 1.89
C GLN A 107 -11.35 -12.03 1.56
N GLY A 108 -11.03 -12.15 0.26
CA GLY A 108 -9.68 -12.46 -0.21
C GLY A 108 -9.02 -13.60 0.57
N LEU A 109 -7.81 -13.31 1.06
CA LEU A 109 -6.96 -14.16 1.89
C LEU A 109 -7.37 -14.19 3.37
N ALA A 110 -8.30 -13.32 3.81
CA ALA A 110 -8.75 -13.29 5.19
C ALA A 110 -9.54 -14.57 5.55
N PRO A 111 -9.55 -14.98 6.83
CA PRO A 111 -10.32 -16.13 7.29
C PRO A 111 -11.81 -16.02 6.95
N ARG A 112 -12.46 -17.17 6.74
CA ARG A 112 -13.91 -17.26 6.58
C ARG A 112 -14.56 -17.43 7.95
N LEU A 113 -15.65 -16.69 8.18
CA LEU A 113 -16.34 -16.63 9.47
C LEU A 113 -17.46 -17.68 9.61
N LEU A 114 -17.84 -18.33 8.51
CA LEU A 114 -18.89 -19.33 8.44
C LEU A 114 -18.33 -20.66 7.92
N ASP A 115 -19.03 -21.76 8.22
CA ASP A 115 -18.68 -23.11 7.75
C ASP A 115 -18.63 -23.22 6.22
N ASN A 116 -19.46 -22.43 5.52
CA ASN A 116 -19.41 -22.34 4.07
C ASN A 116 -18.41 -21.24 3.63
N PRO A 117 -17.23 -21.61 3.10
CA PRO A 117 -16.17 -20.65 2.81
C PRO A 117 -16.43 -19.79 1.56
N HIS A 118 -17.46 -20.11 0.77
CA HIS A 118 -17.83 -19.33 -0.42
C HIS A 118 -18.63 -18.07 -0.09
N ILE A 119 -18.98 -17.85 1.18
CA ILE A 119 -19.75 -16.70 1.62
C ILE A 119 -18.81 -15.66 2.22
N GLY A 120 -18.71 -14.50 1.57
CA GLY A 120 -18.09 -13.32 2.15
C GLY A 120 -19.00 -12.72 3.21
N HIS A 121 -18.82 -13.14 4.46
CA HIS A 121 -19.67 -12.75 5.59
C HIS A 121 -19.02 -11.67 6.45
N VAL A 122 -19.84 -10.74 6.90
CA VAL A 122 -19.58 -9.79 7.99
C VAL A 122 -20.85 -9.67 8.82
N SER A 123 -20.73 -9.60 10.15
CA SER A 123 -21.89 -9.49 11.03
C SER A 123 -22.46 -8.07 11.03
N HIS A 124 -21.60 -7.06 11.16
CA HIS A 124 -21.97 -5.65 11.10
C HIS A 124 -21.03 -4.87 10.18
N PHE A 125 -21.56 -3.96 9.36
CA PHE A 125 -20.71 -3.16 8.46
C PHE A 125 -19.61 -2.39 9.22
N ASP A 126 -19.91 -1.94 10.44
CA ASP A 126 -18.97 -1.25 11.32
C ASP A 126 -17.77 -2.12 11.73
N ASP A 127 -17.85 -3.44 11.57
CA ASP A 127 -16.70 -4.33 11.78
C ASP A 127 -15.59 -4.04 10.77
N TYR A 128 -15.93 -3.68 9.52
CA TYR A 128 -14.93 -3.27 8.53
C TYR A 128 -14.25 -1.94 8.89
N VAL A 129 -15.01 -1.01 9.50
CA VAL A 129 -14.48 0.28 9.92
C VAL A 129 -13.50 0.07 11.09
N GLN A 130 -13.88 -0.77 12.05
CA GLN A 130 -13.01 -1.14 13.17
C GLN A 130 -11.76 -1.88 12.71
N ASP A 131 -11.87 -2.80 11.74
CA ASP A 131 -10.71 -3.49 11.17
C ASP A 131 -9.74 -2.51 10.51
N LEU A 132 -10.26 -1.54 9.75
CA LEU A 132 -9.44 -0.49 9.14
C LEU A 132 -8.74 0.37 10.21
N GLU A 133 -9.43 0.74 11.28
CA GLU A 133 -8.83 1.48 12.39
C GLU A 133 -7.69 0.68 13.05
N GLN A 134 -7.92 -0.62 13.32
CA GLN A 134 -6.90 -1.50 13.86
C GLN A 134 -5.69 -1.62 12.92
N PHE A 135 -5.93 -1.73 11.61
CA PHE A 135 -4.86 -1.78 10.62
C PHE A 135 -4.00 -0.52 10.64
N VAL A 136 -4.65 0.66 10.70
CA VAL A 136 -3.95 1.95 10.77
C VAL A 136 -3.08 2.02 12.03
N GLN A 137 -3.64 1.69 13.20
CA GLN A 137 -2.93 1.80 14.47
C GLN A 137 -1.76 0.81 14.59
N GLN A 138 -2.00 -0.45 14.19
CA GLN A 138 -1.04 -1.54 14.41
C GLN A 138 0.04 -1.62 13.33
N ILE A 139 -0.25 -1.18 12.09
CA ILE A 139 0.67 -1.31 10.96
C ILE A 139 1.08 0.06 10.44
N VAL A 140 0.13 0.86 9.95
CA VAL A 140 0.44 2.07 9.18
C VAL A 140 1.18 3.13 10.02
N LEU A 141 0.76 3.32 11.27
CA LEU A 141 1.38 4.31 12.17
C LEU A 141 2.67 3.82 12.84
N GLN A 142 3.03 2.53 12.70
CA GLN A 142 4.28 2.00 13.26
C GLN A 142 5.49 2.28 12.37
N ASP A 143 5.25 2.54 11.08
CA ASP A 143 6.30 2.86 10.13
C ASP A 143 6.64 4.37 10.19
N PRO A 144 7.86 4.75 10.60
CA PRO A 144 8.23 6.14 10.79
C PRO A 144 8.31 6.86 9.43
N ILE A 145 7.63 8.00 9.35
CA ILE A 145 7.82 8.95 8.25
C ILE A 145 8.71 10.06 8.80
N ASP A 146 9.98 10.07 8.41
CA ASP A 146 10.89 11.15 8.78
C ASP A 146 10.29 12.48 8.28
N SER A 147 10.07 13.42 9.20
CA SER A 147 9.45 14.73 8.93
C SER A 147 10.48 15.79 8.54
#